data_AF-A0A929F232-F1
#
_entry.id   AF-A0A929F232-F1
#
_cell.length_a   1.000
_cell.length_b   1.000
_cell.length_c   1.000
_cell.angle_alpha   90.00
_cell.angle_beta   90.00
_cell.angle_gamma   90.00
#
_symmetry.space_group_name_H-M   'P 1'
#
loop_
_entity.id
_entity.type
_entity.pdbx_description
1 polymer ?
#
loop_
_entity_poly.entity_id
_entity_poly.type
_entity_poly.pdbx_seq_one_letter_code
_entity_poly.pdbx_strand_id
1 'polypeptide(L)' 'EAREEIFRIRDQTTYLELNVNQEFMNAFSAAKFIPHTDRSLFPSVKARES' A
#
# COMPACT_ATOMS: atom_id res chain seq x y z
N GLU A 1 21.62 -24.26 1.31
CA GLU A 1 21.80 -22.79 1.28
C GLU A 1 20.55 -22.03 0.87
N ALA A 2 20.27 -21.75 -0.42
CA ALA A 2 19.13 -20.88 -0.80
C ALA A 2 17.74 -21.36 -0.30
N ARG A 3 17.52 -22.67 -0.23
CA ARG A 3 16.27 -23.23 0.30
C ARG A 3 16.13 -23.04 1.82
N GLU A 4 17.23 -23.11 2.56
CA GLU A 4 17.26 -22.89 4.01
C GLU A 4 17.11 -21.40 4.34
N GLU A 5 17.69 -20.53 3.51
CA GLU A 5 17.49 -19.07 3.54
C GLU A 5 16.00 -18.70 3.49
N ILE A 6 15.27 -19.27 2.54
CA ILE A 6 13.82 -19.03 2.35
C ILE A 6 13.03 -19.41 3.61
N PHE A 7 13.35 -20.54 4.24
CA PHE A 7 12.68 -20.96 5.47
C PHE A 7 12.96 -20.03 6.64
N ARG A 8 14.21 -19.55 6.78
CA ARG A 8 14.57 -18.55 7.81
C ARG A 8 13.79 -17.24 7.62
N ILE A 9 13.73 -16.73 6.39
CA ILE A 9 13.00 -15.49 6.08
C ILE A 9 11.50 -15.64 6.38
N ARG A 10 10.91 -16.77 6.00
CA ARG A 10 9.50 -17.08 6.30
C ARG A 10 9.25 -17.02 7.80
N ASP A 11 10.12 -17.63 8.61
CA ASP A 11 9.94 -17.70 10.06
C ASP A 11 10.08 -16.34 10.76
N GLN A 12 10.71 -15.36 10.09
CA GLN A 12 10.81 -13.97 10.55
C GLN A 12 9.70 -13.06 10.02
N THR A 13 8.86 -13.54 9.10
CA THR A 13 7.79 -12.74 8.51
C THR A 13 6.64 -12.60 9.49
N THR A 14 6.26 -11.35 9.79
CA THR A 14 5.14 -11.07 10.70
C THR A 14 3.85 -10.89 9.90
N TYR A 15 2.80 -11.62 10.28
CA TYR A 15 1.47 -11.42 9.73
C TYR A 15 0.85 -10.13 10.27
N LEU A 16 0.33 -9.29 9.38
CA LEU A 16 -0.40 -8.07 9.73
C LEU A 16 -1.82 -8.17 9.15
N GLU A 17 -2.82 -8.16 10.02
CA GLU A 17 -4.23 -8.11 9.64
C GLU A 17 -4.65 -6.65 9.40
N LEU A 18 -4.78 -6.26 8.13
CA LEU A 18 -5.04 -4.86 7.78
C LEU A 18 -6.53 -4.52 7.72
N ASN A 19 -7.41 -5.52 7.61
CA ASN A 19 -8.86 -5.27 7.51
C ASN A 19 -9.48 -4.73 8.82
N VAL A 20 -8.81 -4.91 9.96
CA VAL A 20 -9.21 -4.36 11.27
C VAL A 20 -8.63 -2.97 11.53
N ASN A 21 -7.70 -2.49 10.70
CA ASN A 21 -7.07 -1.18 10.85
C ASN A 21 -7.89 -0.11 10.11
N GLN A 22 -8.56 0.76 10.86
CA GLN A 22 -9.41 1.81 10.30
C GLN A 22 -8.65 2.81 9.43
N GLU A 23 -7.42 3.17 9.80
CA GLU A 23 -6.58 4.10 9.02
C GLU A 23 -6.22 3.51 7.67
N PHE A 24 -5.84 2.22 7.65
CA PHE A 24 -5.62 1.48 6.41
C PHE A 24 -6.89 1.44 5.57
N MET A 25 -8.05 1.15 6.15
CA MET A 25 -9.31 1.08 5.41
C MET A 25 -9.73 2.43 4.81
N ASN A 26 -9.39 3.54 5.48
CA ASN A 26 -9.57 4.88 4.95
C ASN A 26 -8.64 5.15 3.76
N ALA A 27 -7.35 4.83 3.89
CA ALA A 27 -6.38 4.96 2.80
C ALA A 27 -6.74 4.07 1.59
N PHE A 28 -7.16 2.82 1.85
CA PHE A 28 -7.63 1.89 0.82
C PHE A 28 -8.86 2.44 0.09
N SER A 29 -9.79 3.07 0.80
CA SER A 29 -10.97 3.68 0.18
C SER A 29 -10.64 4.91 -0.66
N ALA A 30 -9.67 5.73 -0.21
CA ALA A 30 -9.15 6.87 -0.97
C ALA A 30 -8.48 6.45 -2.30
N ALA A 31 -7.81 5.30 -2.29
CA ALA A 31 -7.15 4.72 -3.48
C ALA A 31 -8.09 4.16 -4.55
N LYS A 32 -9.41 4.09 -4.29
CA LYS A 32 -10.39 3.61 -5.27
C LYS A 32 -10.71 4.62 -6.38
N PHE A 33 -10.23 5.86 -6.27
CA PHE A 33 -10.44 6.92 -7.27
C PHE A 33 -9.20 7.06 -8.15
N ILE A 34 -9.37 7.44 -9.41
CA ILE A 34 -8.24 7.61 -10.34
C ILE A 34 -7.84 9.11 -10.42
N PRO A 35 -6.56 9.45 -10.20
CA PRO A 35 -5.45 8.57 -9.79
C PRO A 35 -5.49 8.20 -8.29
N HIS A 36 -6.12 9.06 -7.48
CA HIS A 36 -6.41 8.92 -6.04
C HIS A 36 -7.33 10.09 -5.65
N THR A 37 -7.96 10.08 -4.47
CA THR A 37 -8.69 11.27 -3.97
C THR A 37 -7.76 12.44 -3.67
N ASP A 38 -6.50 12.16 -3.34
CA ASP A 38 -5.41 13.12 -3.15
C ASP A 38 -4.47 13.10 -4.35
N ARG A 39 -4.54 14.16 -5.15
CA ARG A 39 -3.76 14.32 -6.38
C ARG A 39 -2.30 14.69 -6.12
N SER A 40 -1.96 15.19 -4.92
CA SER A 40 -0.58 15.55 -4.58
C SER A 40 0.35 14.33 -4.52
N LEU A 41 -0.21 13.14 -4.28
CA LEU A 41 0.48 11.86 -4.33
C LEU A 41 0.89 11.44 -5.75
N PHE A 42 0.37 12.09 -6.80
CA PHE A 42 0.59 11.75 -8.20
C PHE A 42 1.12 12.95 -9.00
N PRO A 43 2.35 13.43 -8.70
CA PRO A 43 2.90 14.65 -9.29
C PRO A 43 3.11 14.56 -10.81
N SER A 44 3.18 13.35 -11.38
CA SER A 44 3.25 13.14 -12.83
C SER A 44 1.93 13.45 -13.56
N VAL A 45 0.80 13.47 -12.83
CA VAL A 45 -0.49 13.86 -13.38
C VAL A 45 -0.52 15.39 -13.41
N LYS A 46 -0.39 15.96 -14.61
CA LYS A 46 -0.54 17.40 -14.81
C LYS A 46 -1.86 17.85 -14.18
N ALA A 47 -1.79 18.73 -13.18
CA ALA A 47 -2.96 19.48 -12.78
C ALA A 47 -3.46 20.18 -14.04
N ARG A 48 -4.72 19.96 -14.40
CA ARG A 48 -5.33 20.72 -15.47
C ARG A 48 -5.54 22.12 -14.89
N GLU A 49 -4.53 22.97 -15.02
CA GLU A 49 -4.65 24.38 -14.71
C GLU A 49 -5.77 24.93 -15.59
N SER A 50 -6.75 25.53 -14.94
CA SER A 50 -7.95 26.11 -15.55
C SER A 50 -7.83 27.63 -15.53
#